data_AF-X1UH10-F1
#
_entry.id   AF-X1UH10-F1
#
_cell.length_a   1.000
_cell.length_b   1.000
_cell.length_c   1.000
_cell.angle_alpha   90.00
_cell.angle_beta   90.00
_cell.angle_gamma   90.00
#
_symmetry.space_group_name_H-M   'P 1'
#
loop_
_entity.id
_entity.type
_entity.pdbx_description
1 polymer ?
#
loop_
_entity_poly.entity_id
_entity_poly.type
_entity_poly.pdbx_seq_one_letter_code
_entity_poly.pdbx_strand_id
1 'polypeptide(L)'
;MANQNEVLKALSTKEEAVSPDLLASELRSARATIVTYLSRLKKKGYVDGGGSQWYITDTGRAALEREAEIPTTKEDIGEDELA
;
A
#
# COMPACT_ATOMS: atom_id res chain seq x y z
N MET A 1 0.77 -13.94 1.95
CA MET A 1 -0.41 -13.63 1.11
C MET A 1 -0.38 -12.15 0.85
N ALA A 2 -0.52 -11.71 -0.41
CA ALA A 2 -0.54 -10.29 -0.71
C ALA A 2 -1.64 -9.58 0.09
N ASN A 3 -1.34 -8.41 0.62
CA ASN A 3 -2.31 -7.49 1.21
C ASN A 3 -2.35 -6.15 0.43
N GLN A 4 -3.25 -5.24 0.84
CA GLN A 4 -3.41 -3.94 0.16
C GLN A 4 -2.12 -3.11 0.22
N ASN A 5 -1.37 -3.19 1.30
CA ASN A 5 -0.14 -2.40 1.47
C ASN A 5 0.99 -2.92 0.57
N GLU A 6 1.11 -4.24 0.42
CA GLU A 6 2.06 -4.85 -0.51
C GLU A 6 1.78 -4.45 -1.97
N VAL A 7 0.50 -4.35 -2.37
CA VAL A 7 0.12 -3.83 -3.70
C VAL A 7 0.51 -2.36 -3.85
N LEU A 8 0.26 -1.54 -2.83
CA LEU A 8 0.61 -0.12 -2.86
C LEU A 8 2.13 0.09 -2.94
N LYS A 9 2.89 -0.66 -2.13
CA LYS A 9 4.35 -0.66 -2.14
C LYS A 9 4.92 -1.17 -3.46
N ALA A 10 4.32 -2.21 -4.06
CA ALA A 10 4.74 -2.67 -5.39
C ALA A 10 4.58 -1.56 -6.42
N LEU A 11 3.43 -0.86 -6.44
CA LEU A 11 3.20 0.29 -7.31
C LEU A 11 4.15 1.47 -7.04
N SER A 12 4.57 1.70 -5.79
CA SER A 12 5.46 2.81 -5.45
C SER A 12 6.87 2.67 -6.03
N THR A 13 7.28 1.45 -6.35
CA THR A 13 8.58 1.15 -6.99
C THR A 13 8.57 1.27 -8.51
N LYS A 14 7.41 1.56 -9.10
CA LYS A 14 7.23 1.62 -10.54
C LYS A 14 7.11 3.08 -10.96
N GLU A 15 7.88 3.46 -11.98
CA GLU A 15 7.84 4.78 -12.58
C GLU A 15 6.69 4.90 -13.59
N GLU A 16 6.22 3.76 -14.12
CA GLU A 16 5.19 3.68 -15.15
C GLU A 16 3.94 2.93 -14.68
N ALA A 17 2.85 3.08 -15.45
CA ALA A 17 1.60 2.36 -15.19
C ALA A 17 1.77 0.84 -15.33
N VAL A 18 1.16 0.11 -14.41
CA VAL A 18 1.37 -1.33 -14.21
C VAL A 18 0.06 -2.10 -14.40
N SER A 19 0.15 -3.28 -14.98
CA SER A 19 -1.02 -4.15 -15.14
C SER A 19 -1.30 -4.98 -13.88
N PRO A 20 -2.58 -5.32 -13.60
CA PRO A 20 -2.91 -6.24 -12.50
C PRO A 20 -2.27 -7.61 -12.67
N ASP A 21 -2.01 -8.03 -13.91
CA ASP A 21 -1.37 -9.30 -14.25
C ASP A 21 0.11 -9.32 -13.82
N LEU A 22 0.85 -8.23 -14.04
CA LEU A 22 2.22 -8.11 -13.57
C LEU A 22 2.28 -8.11 -12.04
N LEU A 23 1.43 -7.32 -11.39
CA LEU A 23 1.34 -7.26 -9.92
C LEU A 23 0.97 -8.62 -9.32
N ALA A 24 0.06 -9.37 -9.96
CA ALA A 24 -0.31 -10.72 -9.54
C ALA A 24 0.88 -11.69 -9.61
N SER A 25 1.69 -11.59 -10.66
CA SER A 25 2.90 -12.40 -10.83
C SER A 25 3.95 -12.06 -9.76
N GLU A 26 4.26 -10.77 -9.57
CA GLU A 26 5.26 -10.30 -8.60
C GLU A 26 4.89 -10.66 -7.16
N LEU A 27 3.62 -10.48 -6.80
CA LEU A 27 3.11 -10.73 -5.45
C LEU A 27 2.63 -12.18 -5.25
N ARG A 28 2.85 -13.06 -6.24
CA ARG A 28 2.43 -14.47 -6.24
C ARG A 28 1.00 -14.65 -5.73
N SER A 29 0.09 -13.85 -6.26
CA SER A 29 -1.28 -13.73 -5.79
C SER A 29 -2.26 -13.76 -6.95
N ALA A 30 -3.51 -14.18 -6.68
CA ALA A 30 -4.53 -14.25 -7.72
C ALA A 30 -4.86 -12.86 -8.28
N ARG A 31 -4.97 -12.74 -9.61
CA ARG A 31 -5.33 -11.50 -10.30
C ARG A 31 -6.60 -10.85 -9.76
N ALA A 32 -7.64 -11.65 -9.48
CA ALA A 32 -8.89 -11.15 -8.92
C ALA A 32 -8.71 -10.47 -7.55
N THR A 33 -7.81 -11.01 -6.73
CA THR A 33 -7.43 -10.42 -5.43
C THR A 33 -6.71 -9.09 -5.63
N ILE A 34 -5.76 -9.01 -6.57
CA ILE A 34 -5.06 -7.76 -6.90
C ILE A 34 -6.04 -6.68 -7.38
N VAL A 35 -6.94 -7.01 -8.31
CA VAL A 35 -7.97 -6.07 -8.80
C VAL A 35 -8.87 -5.57 -7.66
N THR A 36 -9.21 -6.47 -6.73
CA THR A 36 -9.99 -6.09 -5.53
C THR A 36 -9.23 -5.10 -4.65
N TYR A 37 -7.92 -5.30 -4.45
CA TYR A 37 -7.09 -4.38 -3.66
C TYR A 37 -6.89 -3.05 -4.36
N LEU A 38 -6.60 -3.04 -5.66
CA LEU A 38 -6.50 -1.82 -6.47
C LEU A 38 -7.78 -1.00 -6.40
N SER A 39 -8.95 -1.64 -6.49
CA SER A 39 -10.24 -0.97 -6.37
C SER A 39 -10.45 -0.34 -4.99
N ARG A 40 -9.99 -1.00 -3.91
CA ARG A 40 -10.08 -0.46 -2.54
C ARG A 40 -9.10 0.68 -2.31
N LEU A 41 -7.87 0.58 -2.81
CA LEU A 41 -6.86 1.64 -2.76
C LEU A 41 -7.30 2.86 -3.56
N LYS A 42 -7.96 2.66 -4.71
CA LYS A 42 -8.52 3.74 -5.53
C LYS A 42 -9.63 4.49 -4.80
N LYS A 43 -10.50 3.79 -4.07
CA LYS A 43 -11.51 4.44 -3.20
C LYS A 43 -10.90 5.31 -2.11
N LYS A 44 -9.67 5.00 -1.67
CA LYS A 44 -8.90 5.81 -0.71
C LYS A 44 -8.10 6.92 -1.39
N GLY A 45 -8.07 6.98 -2.73
CA GLY A 45 -7.26 7.91 -3.50
C GLY A 45 -5.77 7.59 -3.54
N TYR A 46 -5.35 6.38 -3.12
CA TYR A 46 -3.92 6.00 -3.03
C TYR A 46 -3.35 5.52 -4.36
N VAL A 47 -4.22 5.06 -5.25
CA VAL A 47 -3.85 4.65 -6.61
C VAL A 47 -4.90 5.19 -7.56
N ASP A 48 -4.53 5.37 -8.82
CA ASP A 48 -5.47 5.68 -9.88
C ASP A 48 -5.17 4.83 -11.12
N GLY A 49 -6.08 4.86 -12.09
CA GLY A 49 -6.10 4.00 -13.26
C GLY A 49 -7.31 3.08 -13.34
N GLY A 50 -7.21 2.06 -14.18
CA GLY A 50 -8.28 1.13 -14.51
C GLY A 50 -7.88 0.15 -15.61
N GLY A 51 -8.57 -0.98 -15.68
CA GLY A 51 -8.26 -2.02 -16.66
C GLY A 51 -6.83 -2.55 -16.48
N SER A 52 -5.99 -2.31 -17.49
CA SER A 52 -4.60 -2.77 -17.55
C SER A 52 -3.56 -1.74 -17.08
N GLN A 53 -3.96 -0.53 -16.67
CA GLN A 53 -3.04 0.53 -16.31
C GLN A 53 -3.38 1.09 -14.92
N TRP A 54 -2.47 0.90 -13.98
CA TRP A 54 -2.59 1.37 -12.60
C TRP A 54 -1.30 2.04 -12.15
N TYR A 55 -1.42 3.12 -11.40
CA TYR A 55 -0.28 3.87 -10.87
C TYR A 55 -0.58 4.35 -9.46
N ILE A 56 0.48 4.54 -8.67
CA ILE A 56 0.37 5.14 -7.34
C ILE A 56 0.15 6.66 -7.49
N THR A 57 -0.69 7.23 -6.64
CA THR A 57 -0.85 8.69 -6.54
C THR A 57 0.13 9.26 -5.52
N ASP A 58 0.31 10.58 -5.50
CA ASP A 58 1.12 11.23 -4.47
C ASP A 58 0.56 10.99 -3.07
N THR A 59 -0.77 10.94 -2.93
CA THR A 59 -1.44 10.55 -1.68
C THR A 59 -1.08 9.13 -1.24
N GLY A 60 -1.00 8.19 -2.19
CA GLY A 60 -0.57 6.82 -1.91
C GLY A 60 0.90 6.73 -1.47
N ARG A 61 1.79 7.52 -2.10
CA ARG A 61 3.20 7.59 -1.69
C ARG A 61 3.34 8.14 -0.28
N ALA A 62 2.69 9.26 0.02
CA ALA A 62 2.71 9.86 1.34
C ALA A 62 2.09 8.95 2.43
N ALA A 63 1.09 8.14 2.07
CA ALA A 63 0.52 7.15 2.99
C ALA A 63 1.51 6.04 3.35
N LEU A 64 2.32 5.58 2.39
CA LEU A 64 3.38 4.59 2.64
C LEU A 64 4.48 5.16 3.55
N GLU A 65 4.89 6.42 3.33
CA GLU A 65 5.89 7.09 4.16
C GLU A 65 5.39 7.21 5.60
N ARG A 66 4.14 7.64 5.80
CA ARG A 66 3.53 7.74 7.14
C ARG A 66 3.41 6.40 7.86
N GLU A 67 3.07 5.32 7.16
CA GLU A 67 3.04 3.99 7.77
C GLU A 67 4.44 3.46 8.12
N ALA A 68 5.47 3.85 7.36
CA ALA A 68 6.86 3.54 7.69
C ALA A 68 7.40 4.38 8.86
N GLU A 69 6.88 5.61 9.02
CA GLU A 69 7.26 6.54 10.08
C GLU A 69 6.64 6.23 11.43
N ILE A 70 5.56 5.43 11.53
CA ILE A 70 5.07 4.95 12.82
C ILE A 70 6.09 3.92 13.31
N PRO A 71 7.00 4.26 14.24
CA PRO A 71 7.78 3.24 14.90
C PRO A 71 6.74 2.42 15.66
N THR A 72 6.84 1.11 15.63
CA THR A 72 6.06 0.28 16.54
C THR A 72 6.59 0.50 17.96
N THR A 73 6.32 1.65 18.55
CA THR A 73 6.47 1.90 19.98
C THR A 73 5.33 1.17 20.67
N LYS A 74 5.45 -0.16 20.71
CA LYS A 74 5.07 -0.91 21.89
C LYS A 74 6.25 -0.84 22.84
N GLU A 75 6.46 0.31 23.46
CA GLU A 75 6.93 0.34 24.83
C GLU A 75 6.00 1.29 25.58
N ASP A 76 5.54 0.75 26.69
CA ASP A 76 4.45 1.17 27.55
C ASP A 76 4.62 2.57 28.15
N ILE A 77 3.48 3.08 28.59
CA ILE A 77 3.28 4.30 29.34
C ILE A 77 3.35 3.93 30.84
N GLY A 78 4.05 4.73 31.66
CA GLY A 78 4.02 4.68 33.13
C GLY A 78 5.40 4.41 33.74
N GLU A 79 5.99 5.23 34.60
CA GLU A 79 5.38 6.01 35.68
C GLU A 79 6.11 7.36 35.83
N ASP A 80 5.32 8.43 35.80
CA ASP A 80 5.62 9.68 36.46
C ASP A 80 5.34 9.43 37.96
N GLU A 81 6.35 9.00 38.72
CA GLU A 81 6.30 9.05 40.18
C GLU A 81 7.07 10.29 40.62
N LEU A 82 6.27 11.30 40.97
CA LEU A 82 6.59 12.46 41.77
C LEU A 82 7.20 12.06 43.13
N ALA A 83 8.08 12.92 43.63
CA ALA A 83 8.56 13.10 45.02
C ALA A 83 9.98 12.58 45.36
#